data_AF-A0A6G3Y056-F1
#
_entry.id   AF-A0A6G3Y056-F1
#
_cell.length_a   1.000
_cell.length_b   1.000
_cell.length_c   1.000
_cell.angle_alpha   90.00
_cell.angle_beta   90.00
_cell.angle_gamma   90.00
#
_symmetry.space_group_name_H-M   'P 1'
#
loop_
_entity.id
_entity.type
_entity.pdbx_description
1 polymer ?
#
loop_
_entity_poly.entity_id
_entity_poly.type
_entity_poly.pdbx_seq_one_letter_code
_entity_poly.pdbx_strand_id
1 'polypeptide(L)' 'AAFPQAGPEELVETVYSDALFRMPSQKLAEANAAAGGTSYLFELCWAAPALGGILGACHSLDVPLAFGTLDSPVGTRFIG' A
#
# COMPACT_ATOMS: atom_id res chain seq x y z
N ALA A 1 -14.23 8.67 -16.54
CA ALA A 1 -13.42 8.94 -15.33
C ALA A 1 -12.47 7.75 -15.11
N ALA A 2 -11.31 7.96 -14.47
CA ALA A 2 -10.32 6.90 -14.23
C ALA A 2 -10.80 5.81 -13.25
N PHE A 3 -11.68 6.17 -12.30
CA PHE A 3 -12.24 5.26 -11.30
C PHE A 3 -13.79 5.29 -11.37
N PRO A 4 -14.40 4.67 -12.40
CA PRO A 4 -15.84 4.80 -12.63
C PRO A 4 -16.72 4.06 -11.61
N GLN A 5 -16.12 3.14 -10.83
CA GLN A 5 -16.83 2.33 -9.82
C GLN A 5 -16.57 2.77 -8.38
N ALA A 6 -15.68 3.77 -8.17
CA ALA A 6 -15.27 4.16 -6.84
C ALA A 6 -16.28 5.11 -6.17
N GLY A 7 -16.58 4.84 -4.90
CA GLY A 7 -17.36 5.73 -4.04
C GLY A 7 -16.58 6.99 -3.64
N PRO A 8 -17.24 8.04 -3.11
CA PRO A 8 -16.58 9.25 -2.65
C PRO A 8 -15.46 9.00 -1.62
N GLU A 9 -15.67 8.08 -0.69
CA GLU A 9 -14.70 7.66 0.32
C GLU A 9 -13.46 7.00 -0.32
N GLU A 10 -13.66 6.07 -1.25
CA GLU A 10 -12.58 5.40 -1.96
C GLU A 10 -11.78 6.37 -2.83
N LEU A 11 -12.44 7.37 -3.42
CA LEU A 11 -11.76 8.44 -4.16
C LEU A 11 -10.89 9.30 -3.24
N VAL A 12 -11.37 9.65 -2.04
CA VAL A 12 -10.58 10.38 -1.03
C VAL A 12 -9.38 9.53 -0.60
N GLU A 13 -9.61 8.26 -0.26
CA GLU A 13 -8.53 7.32 0.10
C GLU A 13 -7.50 7.17 -1.01
N THR A 14 -7.93 7.08 -2.27
CA THR A 14 -7.06 7.00 -3.44
C THR A 14 -6.20 8.25 -3.56
N VAL A 15 -6.80 9.44 -3.46
CA VAL A 15 -6.08 10.72 -3.55
C VAL A 15 -5.04 10.86 -2.44
N TYR A 16 -5.39 10.53 -1.20
CA TYR A 16 -4.45 10.60 -0.07
C TYR A 16 -3.34 9.54 -0.18
N SER A 17 -3.67 8.32 -0.62
CA SER A 17 -2.68 7.26 -0.85
C SER A 17 -1.68 7.65 -1.94
N ASP A 18 -2.16 8.26 -3.03
CA ASP A 18 -1.32 8.80 -4.09
C ASP A 18 -0.42 9.93 -3.59
N ALA A 19 -1.01 10.90 -2.89
CA ALA A 19 -0.29 12.08 -2.44
C ALA A 19 0.78 11.77 -1.39
N LEU A 20 0.51 10.85 -0.46
CA LEU A 20 1.39 10.56 0.68
C LEU A 20 2.41 9.46 0.38
N PHE A 21 2.07 8.46 -0.43
CA PHE A 21 2.90 7.26 -0.60
C PHE A 21 3.22 6.94 -2.06
N ARG A 22 2.21 6.71 -2.91
CA ARG A 22 2.43 6.15 -4.26
C ARG A 22 3.24 7.10 -5.14
N MET A 23 2.81 8.37 -5.26
CA MET A 23 3.48 9.33 -6.14
C MET A 23 4.86 9.76 -5.62
N PRO A 24 5.08 10.03 -4.31
CA PRO A 24 6.42 10.30 -3.81
C PRO A 24 7.41 9.13 -4.02
N SER A 25 7.00 7.88 -3.78
CA SER A 25 7.85 6.70 -4.02
C SER A 25 8.22 6.55 -5.50
N GLN A 26 7.25 6.73 -6.40
CA GLN A 26 7.51 6.68 -7.84
C GLN A 26 8.50 7.78 -8.26
N LYS A 27 8.28 9.03 -7.85
CA LYS A 27 9.16 10.16 -8.17
C LYS A 27 10.57 9.96 -7.63
N LEU A 28 10.71 9.38 -6.44
CA LEU A 28 12.03 9.06 -5.88
C LEU A 28 12.76 8.01 -6.72
N ALA A 29 12.07 6.96 -7.15
CA ALA A 29 12.65 5.94 -8.02
C ALA A 29 13.03 6.49 -9.40
N GLU A 30 12.19 7.34 -9.99
CA GLU A 30 12.50 8.05 -11.24
C GLU A 30 13.75 8.94 -11.10
N ALA A 31 13.84 9.70 -10.00
CA ALA A 31 15.01 10.54 -9.72
C ALA A 31 16.29 9.71 -9.51
N ASN A 32 16.18 8.58 -8.79
CA ASN A 32 17.31 7.66 -8.61
C ASN A 32 17.76 7.04 -9.94
N ALA A 33 16.83 6.64 -10.80
CA ALA A 33 17.12 6.12 -12.13
C ALA A 33 17.80 7.17 -13.02
N ALA A 34 17.33 8.42 -12.99
CA ALA A 34 17.96 9.54 -13.70
C ALA A 34 19.39 9.83 -13.22
N ALA A 35 19.71 9.54 -11.96
CA ALA A 35 21.04 9.64 -11.39
C ALA A 35 21.95 8.42 -11.67
N GLY A 36 21.47 7.42 -12.45
CA GLY A 36 22.20 6.19 -12.77
C GLY A 36 22.08 5.08 -11.71
N GLY A 37 21.20 5.25 -10.72
CA GLY A 37 20.89 4.23 -9.72
C GLY A 37 19.90 3.19 -10.22
N THR A 38 19.78 2.09 -9.47
CA THR A 38 18.74 1.07 -9.69
C THR A 38 17.76 1.09 -8.53
N SER A 39 16.45 1.16 -8.83
CA SER A 39 15.36 1.06 -7.87
C SER A 39 14.47 -0.12 -8.22
N TYR A 40 13.94 -0.79 -7.20
CA TYR A 40 12.92 -1.82 -7.36
C TYR A 40 11.66 -1.33 -6.65
N LEU A 41 10.57 -1.22 -7.39
CA LEU A 41 9.26 -0.82 -6.88
C LEU A 41 8.35 -2.04 -6.81
N PHE A 42 7.47 -2.04 -5.81
CA PHE A 42 6.37 -3.00 -5.72
C PHE A 42 5.12 -2.30 -5.20
N GLU A 43 3.97 -2.89 -5.48
CA GLU A 43 2.69 -2.50 -4.90
C GLU A 43 2.06 -3.75 -4.27
N LEU A 44 1.70 -3.66 -3.00
CA LEU A 44 0.96 -4.71 -2.32
C LEU A 44 -0.52 -4.54 -2.64
N CYS A 45 -1.06 -5.41 -3.50
CA CYS A 45 -2.49 -5.41 -3.85
C CYS A 45 -3.31 -6.47 -3.09
N TRP A 46 -2.68 -7.18 -2.14
CA TRP A 46 -3.37 -8.19 -1.34
C TRP A 46 -4.13 -7.53 -0.19
N ALA A 47 -5.42 -7.87 -0.04
CA ALA A 47 -6.26 -7.32 1.02
C ALA A 47 -5.99 -8.01 2.36
N ALA A 48 -5.90 -7.21 3.43
CA ALA A 48 -5.79 -7.68 4.81
C ALA A 48 -7.00 -8.57 5.17
N PRO A 49 -6.84 -9.87 5.50
CA PRO A 49 -7.96 -10.75 5.76
C PRO A 49 -8.77 -10.41 7.03
N ALA A 50 -8.12 -9.79 8.02
CA ALA A 50 -8.78 -9.40 9.25
C ALA A 50 -10.00 -8.49 8.98
N LEU A 51 -10.96 -8.50 9.91
CA LEU A 51 -12.20 -7.73 9.81
C LEU A 51 -12.99 -8.01 8.51
N GLY A 52 -12.86 -9.22 7.96
CA GLY A 52 -13.58 -9.62 6.74
C GLY A 52 -13.11 -8.91 5.48
N GLY A 53 -11.85 -8.44 5.44
CA GLY A 53 -11.29 -7.79 4.25
C GLY A 53 -11.60 -6.30 4.12
N ILE A 54 -12.32 -5.70 5.07
CA ILE A 54 -12.82 -4.31 4.95
C ILE A 54 -11.70 -3.27 4.83
N LEU A 55 -10.51 -3.57 5.34
CA LEU A 55 -9.36 -2.65 5.28
C LEU A 55 -8.70 -2.65 3.88
N GLY A 56 -9.01 -3.61 3.01
CA GLY A 56 -8.33 -3.74 1.73
C GLY A 56 -6.81 -3.92 1.89
N ALA A 57 -6.05 -3.48 0.88
CA ALA A 57 -4.59 -3.46 0.93
C ALA A 57 -4.08 -2.24 1.72
N CYS A 58 -4.39 -2.21 3.02
CA CYS A 58 -4.16 -1.04 3.86
C CYS A 58 -2.67 -0.77 4.17
N HIS A 59 -2.41 0.45 4.63
CA HIS A 59 -1.11 0.85 5.15
C HIS A 59 -0.62 -0.08 6.28
N SER A 60 0.68 -0.37 6.30
CA SER A 60 1.39 -1.23 7.26
C SER A 60 1.16 -2.74 7.16
N LEU A 61 0.32 -3.22 6.23
CA LEU A 61 0.11 -4.66 6.00
C LEU A 61 1.40 -5.39 5.55
N ASP A 62 2.25 -4.68 4.81
CA ASP A 62 3.53 -5.15 4.29
C ASP A 62 4.54 -5.48 5.39
N VAL A 63 4.46 -4.81 6.55
CA VAL A 63 5.41 -5.01 7.66
C VAL A 63 5.38 -6.45 8.19
N PRO A 64 4.26 -7.00 8.71
CA PRO A 64 4.25 -8.39 9.19
C PRO A 64 4.56 -9.41 8.09
N LEU A 65 4.22 -9.11 6.82
CA LEU A 65 4.55 -9.96 5.68
C LEU A 65 6.07 -10.00 5.42
N ALA A 66 6.72 -8.84 5.38
CA ALA A 66 8.15 -8.73 5.13
C ALA A 66 9.01 -9.35 6.24
N PHE A 67 8.56 -9.25 7.49
CA PHE A 67 9.28 -9.78 8.65
C PHE A 67 8.86 -11.20 9.06
N GLY A 68 7.82 -11.77 8.45
CA GLY A 68 7.29 -13.08 8.85
C GLY A 68 6.71 -13.11 10.26
N THR A 69 6.20 -11.97 10.75
CA THR A 69 5.68 -11.81 12.13
C THR A 69 4.16 -11.82 12.18
N LEU A 70 3.55 -12.74 11.43
CA LEU A 70 2.10 -12.82 11.23
C LEU A 70 1.33 -13.00 12.55
N ASP A 71 1.89 -13.77 13.50
CA ASP A 71 1.26 -14.06 14.79
C ASP A 71 1.57 -13.03 15.88
N SER A 72 2.29 -11.95 15.55
CA SER A 72 2.57 -10.87 16.50
C SER A 72 1.29 -10.07 16.83
N PRO A 73 1.24 -9.33 17.96
CA PRO A 73 0.07 -8.50 18.29
C PRO A 73 -0.31 -7.46 17.23
N VAL A 74 0.63 -7.07 16.38
CA VAL A 74 0.38 -6.18 15.23
C VAL A 74 -0.04 -7.01 14.02
N GLY A 75 0.62 -8.13 13.74
CA GLY A 75 0.29 -9.03 12.63
C GLY A 75 -1.14 -9.54 12.69
N THR A 76 -1.61 -9.98 13.85
CA THR A 76 -2.99 -10.48 14.03
C THR A 76 -4.06 -9.43 13.75
N ARG A 77 -3.76 -8.12 13.87
CA ARG A 77 -4.71 -7.06 13.49
C ARG A 77 -5.00 -7.01 11.99
N PHE A 78 -4.09 -7.53 11.17
CA PHE A 78 -4.19 -7.51 9.72
C PHE A 78 -4.49 -8.90 9.14
N ILE A 79 -3.91 -9.95 9.72
CA ILE A 79 -3.99 -11.32 9.22
C ILE A 79 -5.22 -12.06 9.79
N GLY A 80 -5.59 -11.80 11.05
CA GLY A 80 -6.60 -12.56 11.79
C GLY A 80 -5.98 -13.63 12.67
#